data_AF-A0A951IC02-F1
#
_entry.id   AF-A0A951IC02-F1
#
_cell.length_a   1.000
_cell.length_b   1.000
_cell.length_c   1.000
_cell.angle_alpha   90.00
_cell.angle_beta   90.00
_cell.angle_gamma   90.00
#
_symmetry.space_group_name_H-M   'P 1'
#
loop_
_entity.id
_entity.type
_entity.pdbx_description
1 polymer ?
#
loop_
_entity_poly.entity_id
_entity_poly.type
_entity_poly.pdbx_seq_one_letter_code
_entity_poly.pdbx_strand_id
1 'polypeptide(L)' 'MRTKLLSLLTVLILAACQSSGHDRAELVRICADPAARAPTPGNLYYDECQALYPSSSNQLRRVYQQNAPQF' A
#
# COMPACT_ATOMS: atom_id res chain seq x y z
N MET A 1 -26.64 -28.88 -4.71
CA MET A 1 -25.56 -28.12 -4.03
C MET A 1 -24.37 -27.81 -4.96
N ARG A 2 -24.59 -27.49 -6.25
CA ARG A 2 -23.50 -27.18 -7.21
C ARG A 2 -23.31 -25.69 -7.47
N THR A 3 -24.30 -24.87 -7.14
CA THR A 3 -24.30 -23.41 -7.38
C THR A 3 -23.62 -22.59 -6.27
N LYS A 4 -23.42 -23.17 -5.08
CA LYS A 4 -22.79 -22.46 -3.94
C LYS A 4 -21.27 -22.31 -4.06
N LEU A 5 -20.59 -23.25 -4.73
CA LEU A 5 -19.14 -23.15 -4.96
C LEU A 5 -18.79 -22.00 -5.92
N LEU A 6 -19.64 -21.75 -6.91
CA LEU A 6 -19.38 -20.72 -7.93
C LEU A 6 -19.38 -19.30 -7.33
N SER A 7 -20.26 -19.02 -6.36
CA SER A 7 -20.32 -17.73 -5.66
C SER A 7 -19.13 -17.47 -4.73
N LEU A 8 -18.45 -18.51 -4.23
CA LEU A 8 -17.29 -18.30 -3.36
C LEU A 8 -16.05 -17.89 -4.17
N LEU A 9 -15.88 -18.46 -5.36
CA LEU A 9 -14.78 -18.08 -6.26
C LEU A 9 -14.91 -16.65 -6.76
N THR A 10 -16.11 -16.15 -7.06
CA THR A 10 -16.28 -14.77 -7.53
C THR A 10 -15.93 -13.70 -6.49
N VAL A 11 -16.07 -14.01 -5.20
CA VAL A 11 -15.69 -13.09 -4.10
C VAL A 11 -14.16 -13.02 -3.92
N LEU A 12 -13.44 -14.14 -4.12
CA LEU A 12 -11.98 -14.18 -4.01
C LEU A 12 -11.27 -13.44 -5.15
N ILE A 13 -11.86 -13.43 -6.36
CA ILE A 13 -11.26 -12.74 -7.51
C ILE A 13 -11.40 -11.21 -7.38
N LEU A 14 -12.46 -10.72 -6.73
CA LEU A 14 -12.69 -9.28 -6.54
C LEU A 14 -11.71 -8.64 -5.54
N ALA A 15 -11.16 -9.41 -4.61
CA ALA A 15 -10.15 -8.93 -3.65
C ALA A 15 -8.77 -8.74 -4.29
N ALA A 16 -8.51 -9.32 -5.46
CA ALA A 16 -7.22 -9.24 -6.16
C ALA A 16 -7.13 -8.10 -7.19
N CYS A 17 -8.25 -7.43 -7.51
CA CYS A 17 -8.30 -6.43 -8.59
C CYS A 17 -8.08 -4.97 -8.12
N GLN A 18 -7.72 -4.76 -6.85
CA GLN A 18 -7.50 -3.41 -6.29
C GLN A 18 -6.02 -3.17 -5.91
N SER A 19 -5.13 -4.12 -6.21
CA SER A 19 -3.70 -3.83 -6.15
C SER A 19 -3.37 -3.00 -7.38
N SER A 20 -3.03 -1.73 -7.17
CA SER A 20 -2.46 -0.82 -8.16
C SER A 20 -1.22 -1.46 -8.76
N GLY A 21 -1.42 -2.28 -9.80
CA GLY A 21 -0.36 -2.90 -10.56
C GLY A 21 0.31 -1.86 -11.45
N HIS A 22 0.93 -0.84 -10.85
CA HIS A 22 1.84 0.04 -11.57
C HIS A 22 2.91 -0.81 -12.23
N ASP A 23 3.30 -0.45 -13.45
CA ASP A 23 4.45 -1.07 -14.11
C ASP A 23 5.62 -1.06 -13.12
N ARG A 24 6.15 -2.25 -12.82
CA ARG A 24 7.15 -2.43 -11.75
C ARG A 24 8.36 -1.51 -11.98
N ALA A 25 8.71 -1.24 -13.23
CA ALA A 25 9.78 -0.30 -13.57
C ALA A 25 9.42 1.15 -13.21
N GLU A 26 8.18 1.57 -13.48
CA GLU A 26 7.68 2.88 -13.10
C GLU A 26 7.57 3.02 -11.59
N LEU A 27 7.08 2.00 -10.89
CA LEU A 27 6.99 1.98 -9.43
C LEU A 27 8.36 2.12 -8.77
N VAL A 28 9.38 1.40 -9.25
CA VAL A 28 10.76 1.55 -8.74
C VAL A 28 11.26 2.98 -8.93
N ARG A 29 10.94 3.62 -10.06
CA ARG A 29 11.29 5.03 -10.31
C ARG A 29 10.56 5.98 -9.36
N ILE A 30 9.27 5.76 -9.10
CA ILE A 30 8.48 6.56 -8.15
C ILE A 30 9.04 6.40 -6.73
N CYS A 31 9.27 5.17 -6.30
CA CYS A 31 9.76 4.87 -4.94
C CYS A 31 11.23 5.26 -4.72
N ALA A 32 11.97 5.61 -5.78
CA ALA A 32 13.28 6.24 -5.63
C ALA A 32 13.17 7.62 -4.95
N ASP A 33 12.05 8.32 -5.10
CA ASP A 33 11.75 9.56 -4.37
C ASP A 33 11.45 9.26 -2.89
N PRO A 34 12.17 9.86 -1.92
CA PRO A 34 11.84 9.78 -0.50
C PRO A 34 10.41 10.24 -0.16
N ALA A 35 9.86 11.21 -0.90
CA ALA A 35 8.51 11.74 -0.64
C ALA A 35 7.43 10.69 -0.91
N ALA A 36 7.58 9.88 -1.96
CA ALA A 36 6.68 8.77 -2.27
C ALA A 36 6.72 7.63 -1.24
N ARG A 37 7.76 7.60 -0.38
CA ARG A 37 7.93 6.60 0.70
C ARG A 37 7.36 7.06 2.04
N ALA A 38 6.94 8.31 2.16
CA ALA A 38 6.40 8.85 3.41
C ALA A 38 4.88 8.65 3.49
N PRO A 39 4.30 8.31 4.66
CA PRO A 39 2.85 8.20 4.83
C PRO A 39 2.24 9.59 5.03
N THR A 40 2.25 10.40 3.97
CA THR A 40 1.63 11.73 3.96
C THR A 40 0.21 11.66 3.40
N PRO A 41 -0.71 12.52 3.86
CA PRO A 41 -2.04 12.62 3.27
C PRO A 41 -1.96 12.87 1.76
N GLY A 42 -2.63 12.04 0.96
CA GLY A 42 -2.63 12.13 -0.50
C GLY A 42 -1.49 11.39 -1.21
N ASN A 43 -0.56 10.76 -0.48
CA ASN A 43 0.40 9.84 -1.11
C ASN A 43 -0.26 8.48 -1.37
N LEU A 44 -0.46 8.17 -2.64
CA LEU A 44 -1.10 6.92 -3.10
C LEU A 44 -0.13 5.77 -3.33
N TYR A 45 1.19 6.01 -3.20
CA TYR A 45 2.24 5.02 -3.49
C TYR A 45 2.87 4.45 -2.22
N TYR A 46 2.43 4.89 -1.04
CA TYR A 46 3.07 4.54 0.21
C TYR A 46 3.11 3.03 0.42
N ASP A 47 1.98 2.34 0.25
CA ASP A 47 1.88 0.90 0.51
C ASP A 47 2.72 0.09 -0.48
N GLU A 48 2.71 0.47 -1.76
CA GLU A 48 3.52 -0.16 -2.81
C GLU A 48 5.02 0.08 -2.58
N CYS A 49 5.39 1.30 -2.17
CA CYS A 49 6.78 1.63 -1.87
C CYS A 49 7.29 0.96 -0.59
N GLN A 50 6.42 0.65 0.38
CA GLN A 50 6.82 -0.11 1.58
C GLN A 50 7.18 -1.56 1.25
N ALA A 51 6.60 -2.16 0.21
CA ALA A 51 6.96 -3.49 -0.24
C ALA A 51 8.38 -3.54 -0.86
N LEU A 52 8.85 -2.42 -1.44
CA LEU A 52 10.18 -2.31 -2.05
C LEU A 52 11.24 -1.75 -1.08
N TYR A 53 10.85 -0.77 -0.26
CA TYR A 53 11.71 -0.04 0.67
C TYR A 53 11.06 0.03 2.06
N PRO A 54 11.05 -1.08 2.79
CA PRO A 54 10.35 -1.16 4.07
C PRO A 54 10.94 -0.20 5.10
N SER A 55 10.06 0.58 5.71
CA SER A 55 10.40 1.47 6.81
C SER A 55 10.64 0.66 8.08
N SER A 56 11.64 1.08 8.85
CA SER A 56 11.84 0.53 10.20
C SER A 56 10.70 0.94 11.14
N SER A 57 10.43 0.12 12.16
CA SER A 57 9.45 0.45 13.20
C SER A 57 9.74 1.80 13.88
N ASN A 58 11.03 2.17 14.01
CA ASN A 58 11.43 3.47 14.53
C ASN A 58 11.05 4.63 13.59
N GLN A 59 11.19 4.47 12.27
CA GLN A 59 10.73 5.47 11.32
C GLN A 59 9.21 5.65 11.39
N LEU A 60 8.46 4.55 11.36
CA LEU A 60 6.99 4.58 11.45
C LEU A 60 6.51 5.26 12.73
N ARG A 61 7.13 4.93 13.88
CA ARG A 61 6.82 5.55 15.17
C ARG A 61 7.07 7.06 15.15
N ARG A 62 8.20 7.52 14.61
CA ARG A 62 8.50 8.95 14.51
C ARG A 62 7.47 9.68 13.65
N VAL A 63 7.10 9.11 12.50
CA VAL A 63 6.13 9.74 11.61
C VAL A 63 4.74 9.78 12.26
N TYR A 64 4.32 8.72 12.93
CA TYR A 64 3.07 8.73 13.70
C TYR A 64 3.06 9.82 14.77
N GLN A 65 4.15 9.97 15.53
CA GLN A 65 4.28 11.01 16.56
C GLN A 65 4.27 12.43 15.97
N GLN A 66 4.90 12.63 14.81
CA GLN A 66 4.96 13.94 14.14
C GLN A 66 3.60 14.38 13.59
N ASN A 67 2.75 13.42 13.19
CA ASN A 67 1.44 13.70 12.60
C ASN A 67 0.28 13.48 13.59
N ALA A 68 0.58 13.10 14.83
CA ALA A 68 -0.42 12.96 15.87
C ALA A 68 -1.00 14.34 16.23
N PRO A 69 -2.32 14.46 16.42
CA PRO A 69 -2.92 15.68 16.93
C PRO A 69 -2.30 16.03 18.29
N GLN A 70 -1.90 17.29 18.46
CA GLN A 70 -1.40 17.78 19.74
C GLN A 70 -2.61 18.19 20.57
N PHE A 71 -2.75 17.57 21.73
CA PHE A 71 -3.82 17.84 22.71
C PHE A 71 -3.54 19.12 23.48
#